data_AF-A0A967LR56-F1
#
_entry.id   AF-A0A967LR56-F1
#
_cell.length_a   1.000
_cell.length_b   1.000
_cell.length_c   1.000
_cell.angle_alpha   90.00
_cell.angle_beta   90.00
_cell.angle_gamma   90.00
#
_symmetry.space_group_name_H-M   'P 1'
#
loop_
_entity.id
_entity.type
_entity.pdbx_description
1 polymer ?
#
loop_
_entity_poly.entity_id
_entity_poly.type
_entity_poly.pdbx_seq_one_letter_code
_entity_poly.pdbx_strand_id
1 'polypeptide(L)' 'MSQVEKTKDQLLEELDMLRQRIDQLEMAEDALREAEEQYRTLVERANDAIIIIQDEKTVYRNPTYENLLGY' A
#
# COMPACT_ATOMS: atom_id res chain seq x y z
N MET A 1 47.12 5.42 4.77
CA MET A 1 46.25 6.17 3.85
C MET A 1 45.26 5.26 3.11
N SER A 2 45.66 4.09 2.58
CA SER A 2 44.75 3.23 1.78
C SER A 2 43.60 2.52 2.53
N GLN A 3 43.65 2.40 3.86
CA GLN A 3 42.56 1.78 4.63
C GLN A 3 41.32 2.68 4.74
N VAL A 4 41.52 4.01 4.83
CA VAL A 4 40.44 5.00 5.00
C VAL A 4 39.69 5.23 3.69
N GLU A 5 40.39 5.24 2.55
CA GLU A 5 39.76 5.33 1.23
C GLU A 5 38.89 4.11 0.94
N LYS A 6 39.42 2.89 1.18
CA LYS A 6 38.64 1.65 0.99
C LYS A 6 37.36 1.62 1.82
N THR A 7 37.40 2.11 3.06
CA THR A 7 36.19 2.16 3.92
C THR A 7 35.20 3.23 3.46
N LYS A 8 35.68 4.36 2.91
CA LYS A 8 34.80 5.38 2.35
C LYS A 8 34.06 4.89 1.12
N ASP A 9 34.75 4.18 0.23
CA ASP A 9 34.14 3.61 -0.97
C ASP A 9 33.09 2.54 -0.62
N GLN A 10 33.39 1.68 0.36
CA GLN A 10 32.42 0.71 0.90
C GLN A 10 31.17 1.37 1.49
N LEU A 11 31.33 2.45 2.26
CA LEU A 11 30.19 3.19 2.81
C LEU A 11 29.36 3.89 1.74
N LEU A 12 29.97 4.34 0.64
CA LEU A 12 29.26 4.94 -0.49
C LEU A 12 28.43 3.89 -1.24
N GLU A 13 28.97 2.70 -1.45
CA GLU A 13 28.23 1.58 -2.06
C GLU A 13 27.06 1.14 -1.18
N GLU A 14 27.27 1.01 0.14
CA GLU A 14 26.19 0.68 1.08
C GLU A 14 25.08 1.75 1.08
N LEU A 15 25.45 3.02 1.04
CA LEU A 15 24.50 4.12 1.02
C LEU A 15 23.70 4.16 -0.29
N ASP A 16 24.32 3.84 -1.43
CA ASP A 16 23.61 3.75 -2.72
C ASP A 16 22.65 2.56 -2.76
N MET A 17 23.08 1.40 -2.25
CA MET A 17 22.21 0.22 -2.12
C MET A 17 20.99 0.50 -1.22
N LEU A 18 21.20 1.17 -0.08
CA LEU A 18 20.11 1.54 0.82
C LEU A 18 19.15 2.55 0.17
N ARG A 19 19.66 3.53 -0.57
CA ARG A 19 18.82 4.47 -1.32
C ARG A 19 17.96 3.75 -2.35
N GLN A 20 18.56 2.91 -3.18
CA GLN A 20 17.79 2.11 -4.16
C GLN A 20 16.74 1.23 -3.48
N ARG A 21 17.05 0.68 -2.30
CA ARG A 21 16.09 -0.12 -1.55
C ARG A 21 14.92 0.71 -1.02
N ILE A 22 15.17 1.93 -0.56
CA ILE A 22 14.13 2.87 -0.12
C ILE A 22 13.25 3.25 -1.31
N ASP A 23 13.85 3.67 -2.43
CA ASP A 23 13.11 4.06 -3.64
C ASP A 23 12.18 2.92 -4.10
N GLN A 24 12.67 1.67 -4.08
CA GLN A 24 11.84 0.50 -4.41
C GLN A 24 10.67 0.29 -3.45
N LEU A 25 10.86 0.54 -2.16
CA LEU A 25 9.80 0.41 -1.17
C LEU A 25 8.76 1.51 -1.32
N GLU A 26 9.19 2.75 -1.53
CA GLU A 26 8.31 3.90 -1.77
C GLU A 26 7.45 3.68 -3.02
N MET A 27 8.04 3.21 -4.13
CA MET A 27 7.29 2.89 -5.35
C MET A 27 6.26 1.77 -5.13
N ALA A 28 6.60 0.75 -4.33
CA ALA A 28 5.68 -0.34 -4.02
C ALA A 28 4.53 0.12 -3.11
N GLU A 29 4.82 0.98 -2.13
CA GLU A 29 3.82 1.58 -1.25
C GLU A 29 2.86 2.49 -2.04
N ASP A 30 3.39 3.33 -2.94
CA ASP A 30 2.58 4.18 -3.79
C ASP A 30 1.66 3.38 -4.71
N ALA A 31 2.17 2.33 -5.34
CA ALA A 31 1.37 1.44 -6.19
C ALA A 31 0.28 0.72 -5.38
N LEU A 32 0.59 0.28 -4.16
CA LEU A 32 -0.39 -0.33 -3.27
C LEU A 32 -1.48 0.68 -2.86
N ARG A 33 -1.09 1.89 -2.47
CA ARG A 33 -1.99 2.97 -2.10
C ARG A 33 -2.92 3.34 -3.25
N GLU A 34 -2.40 3.47 -4.45
CA GLU A 34 -3.21 3.75 -5.64
C GLU A 34 -4.23 2.63 -5.91
N ALA A 35 -3.79 1.37 -5.83
CA ALA A 35 -4.68 0.23 -6.00
C ALA A 35 -5.78 0.18 -4.91
N GLU A 36 -5.45 0.49 -3.66
CA GLU A 36 -6.42 0.57 -2.56
C GLU A 36 -7.43 1.71 -2.74
N GLU A 37 -6.99 2.88 -3.21
CA GLU A 37 -7.88 4.01 -3.51
C GLU A 37 -8.82 3.70 -4.68
N GLN A 38 -8.30 3.06 -5.73
CA GLN A 38 -9.10 2.61 -6.86
C GLN A 38 -10.13 1.55 -6.41
N TYR A 39 -9.71 0.55 -5.63
CA TYR A 39 -10.61 -0.45 -5.07
C TYR A 39 -11.69 0.18 -4.20
N ARG A 40 -11.31 1.09 -3.30
CA ARG A 40 -12.27 1.82 -2.45
C ARG A 40 -13.27 2.58 -3.29
N THR A 41 -12.81 3.31 -4.31
CA THR A 41 -13.68 4.07 -5.21
C THR A 41 -14.67 3.15 -5.95
N LEU A 42 -14.19 2.01 -6.43
CA LEU A 42 -15.03 1.03 -7.14
C LEU A 42 -16.11 0.45 -6.23
N VAL A 43 -15.74 0.05 -5.02
CA VAL A 43 -16.66 -0.59 -4.08
C VAL A 43 -17.65 0.42 -3.49
N GLU A 44 -17.19 1.63 -3.14
CA GLU A 44 -18.06 2.69 -2.59
C GLU A 44 -19.06 3.21 -3.62
N ARG A 45 -18.69 3.25 -4.91
CA ARG A 45 -19.57 3.72 -6.00
C ARG A 45 -20.32 2.60 -6.71
N ALA A 46 -20.14 1.34 -6.31
CA ALA A 46 -20.87 0.23 -6.90
C ALA A 46 -22.38 0.40 -6.65
N ASN A 47 -23.19 0.19 -7.70
CA ASN A 47 -24.65 0.19 -7.57
C ASN A 47 -25.19 -1.05 -6.85
N ASP A 48 -24.36 -2.09 -6.72
CA ASP A 48 -24.68 -3.28 -5.96
C ASP A 48 -24.26 -3.13 -4.50
N ALA A 49 -25.04 -3.74 -3.59
CA ALA A 49 -24.68 -3.85 -2.19
C ALA A 49 -23.51 -4.84 -2.01
N ILE A 50 -22.41 -4.37 -1.41
CA ILE A 50 -21.21 -5.16 -1.17
C ILE A 50 -20.99 -5.29 0.34
N ILE A 51 -20.83 -6.53 0.80
CA ILE A 51 -20.56 -6.87 2.20
C ILE A 51 -19.39 -7.85 2.28
N ILE A 52 -18.49 -7.66 3.24
CA ILE A 52 -17.40 -8.59 3.53
C ILE A 52 -17.61 -9.15 4.94
N ILE A 53 -17.59 -10.48 5.04
CA ILE A 53 -17.76 -11.23 6.29
C ILE A 53 -16.49 -12.04 6.54
N GLN A 54 -15.92 -11.89 7.73
CA GLN A 54 -14.75 -12.64 8.22
C GLN A 54 -15.02 -13.07 9.65
N ASP A 55 -14.65 -14.30 10.02
CA ASP A 55 -14.89 -14.87 11.35
C ASP A 55 -16.33 -14.66 11.86
N GLU A 56 -17.30 -14.94 10.99
CA GLU A 56 -18.75 -14.75 11.22
C GLU A 56 -19.19 -13.31 11.53
N LYS A 57 -18.30 -12.33 11.36
CA LYS A 57 -18.57 -10.92 11.60
C LYS A 57 -18.50 -10.13 10.30
N THR A 58 -19.44 -9.20 10.13
CA THR A 58 -19.36 -8.21 9.05
C THR A 58 -18.22 -7.25 9.34
N VAL A 59 -17.20 -7.26 8.48
CA VAL A 59 -16.02 -6.38 8.61
C VAL A 59 -16.09 -5.17 7.70
N TYR A 60 -16.94 -5.20 6.67
CA TYR A 60 -17.12 -4.09 5.74
C TYR A 60 -18.49 -4.12 5.06
N ARG A 61 -19.03 -2.93 4.79
CA ARG A 61 -20.25 -2.67 3.99
C ARG A 61 -20.02 -1.42 3.14
N ASN A 62 -20.43 -1.41 1.89
CA ASN A 62 -20.39 -0.22 1.04
C ASN A 62 -21.62 0.69 1.27
N PRO A 63 -21.58 1.98 0.88
CA PRO A 63 -22.71 2.89 1.07
C PRO A 63 -24.01 2.43 0.41
N THR A 64 -23.91 1.72 -0.71
CA THR A 64 -25.09 1.18 -1.40
C THR A 64 -25.79 0.08 -0.60
N TYR A 65 -25.05 -0.73 0.16
CA TYR A 65 -25.64 -1.68 1.10
C TYR A 65 -26.55 -0.96 2.11
N GLU A 66 -26.08 0.15 2.69
CA GLU A 66 -26.85 0.93 3.66
C GLU A 66 -28.09 1.57 3.02
N ASN A 67 -27.92 2.17 1.83
CA ASN A 67 -29.00 2.86 1.11
C ASN A 67 -30.09 1.92 0.58
N LEU A 68 -29.73 0.74 0.08
CA LEU A 68 -30.66 -0.16 -0.59
C LEU A 68 -31.40 -1.07 0.40
N LEU A 69 -30.75 -1.44 1.51
CA LEU A 69 -31.31 -2.34 2.53
C LEU A 69 -31.85 -1.59 3.76
N GLY A 70 -31.62 -0.27 3.87
CA GLY A 70 -32.28 0.61 4.84
C GLY A 70 -31.78 0.49 6.28
N TYR A 71 -30.53 0.04 6.48
CA TYR A 71 -29.86 -0.07 7.78
C TYR A 71 -28.47 0.54 7.76
#